data_AF-A0AAW0AD50-F1
#
_entry.id   AF-A0AAW0AD50-F1
#
_cell.length_a   1.000
_cell.length_b   1.000
_cell.length_c   1.000
_cell.angle_alpha   90.00
_cell.angle_beta   90.00
_cell.angle_gamma   90.00
#
_symmetry.space_group_name_H-M   'P 1'
#
loop_
_entity.id
_entity.type
_entity.pdbx_description
1 polymer ?
#
loop_
_entity_poly.entity_id
_entity_poly.type
_entity_poly.pdbx_seq_one_letter_code
_entity_poly.pdbx_strand_id
1 'polypeptide(L)'
;MFVNSEWQRIRSSIFGVLGQTIKSFHNITLPIIGQKLRKDERGFFVPNSRTAAAIGHLFLDFIEATGGISIQMTMDKGSEIGWQYVIQDTFRTTFAPDIDPEVYPVCRLIKSVHNTIIEAFRHWLKDKLGRNLKEFILIGKRERIFSPDVHFHVSLFYWIFVPLLQAKLDEFRLWCNHHRVRVQIEKNMPSGHVPADAFAHPKNFGGIDCRISVPQAAVDDMRQMLTEEVGSRESHLSWFSLEFAELAEQVYLHIGKPTLSLETAWGVFQQMARPIADVIEL
;
A
#
# COMPACT_ATOMS: atom_id res chain seq x y z
N MET A 1 -31.55 31.28 16.66
CA MET A 1 -32.55 31.14 15.57
C MET A 1 -31.87 30.37 14.45
N PHE A 2 -32.30 29.13 14.22
CA PHE A 2 -31.86 28.13 13.23
C PHE A 2 -30.37 27.71 13.20
N VAL A 3 -29.98 26.94 14.23
CA VAL A 3 -28.89 25.95 14.12
C VAL A 3 -29.48 24.75 13.35
N ASN A 4 -29.23 24.68 12.04
CA ASN A 4 -29.73 23.56 11.23
C ASN A 4 -28.72 22.41 11.28
N SER A 5 -29.14 21.35 11.99
CA SER A 5 -28.43 20.15 12.40
C SER A 5 -28.12 19.14 11.27
N GLU A 6 -27.85 19.62 10.05
CA GLU A 6 -27.56 18.75 8.89
C GLU A 6 -26.13 18.85 8.34
N TRP A 7 -25.34 19.85 8.78
CA TRP A 7 -23.97 20.07 8.27
C TRP A 7 -22.88 19.20 8.92
N GLN A 8 -23.23 18.38 9.94
CA GLN A 8 -22.30 17.50 10.65
C GLN A 8 -22.14 16.09 10.03
N ARG A 9 -22.72 15.82 8.86
CA ARG A 9 -22.62 14.50 8.20
C ARG A 9 -21.61 14.43 7.05
N ILE A 10 -20.50 15.16 7.13
CA ILE A 10 -19.29 14.77 6.39
C ILE A 10 -18.69 13.59 7.16
N ARG A 11 -19.20 12.37 6.90
CA ARG A 11 -18.60 11.13 7.40
C ARG A 11 -17.15 11.09 6.91
N SER A 12 -16.20 11.39 7.78
CA SER A 12 -14.78 11.09 7.58
C SER A 12 -14.56 9.60 7.79
N SER A 13 -15.04 8.78 6.85
CA SER A 13 -14.78 7.34 6.82
C SER A 13 -13.53 7.09 5.99
N ILE A 14 -12.47 6.63 6.62
CA ILE A 14 -11.16 6.36 6.01
C ILE A 14 -10.71 4.98 6.46
N PHE A 15 -10.12 4.18 5.58
CA PHE A 15 -9.46 2.88 5.78
C PHE A 15 -10.22 1.61 5.35
N GLY A 16 -9.39 0.71 4.83
CA GLY A 16 -9.26 -0.68 5.26
C GLY A 16 -7.92 -1.16 4.71
N VAL A 17 -7.33 -2.17 5.35
CA VAL A 17 -6.15 -2.83 4.81
C VAL A 17 -6.57 -3.53 3.53
N LEU A 18 -6.02 -3.10 2.39
CA LEU A 18 -6.16 -3.86 1.16
C LEU A 18 -5.32 -5.14 1.31
N GLY A 19 -5.93 -6.29 1.11
CA GLY A 19 -5.23 -7.52 0.77
C GLY A 19 -5.67 -7.92 -0.62
N GLN A 20 -5.03 -7.39 -1.66
CA GLN A 20 -5.20 -7.93 -3.01
C GLN A 20 -3.96 -8.75 -3.34
N THR A 21 -4.11 -10.07 -3.32
CA THR A 21 -3.05 -10.96 -3.78
C THR A 21 -3.17 -11.11 -5.29
N ILE A 22 -2.20 -10.57 -6.03
CA ILE A 22 -1.95 -11.08 -7.37
C ILE A 22 -1.30 -12.45 -7.15
N LYS A 23 -2.10 -13.52 -7.23
CA LYS A 23 -1.58 -14.89 -7.24
C LYS A 23 -0.91 -15.10 -8.59
N SER A 24 0.40 -15.28 -8.59
CA SER A 24 1.16 -15.67 -9.75
C SER A 24 1.94 -16.91 -9.38
N PHE A 25 1.76 -18.00 -10.14
CA PHE A 25 2.40 -19.31 -9.89
C PHE A 25 1.91 -20.01 -8.61
N HIS A 26 2.07 -21.33 -8.57
CA HIS A 26 1.42 -22.20 -7.57
C HIS A 26 1.83 -21.93 -6.11
N ASN A 27 2.85 -21.09 -5.84
CA ASN A 27 3.27 -20.71 -4.48
C ASN A 27 3.86 -19.28 -4.38
N ILE A 28 3.79 -18.46 -5.44
CA ILE A 28 4.20 -17.05 -5.37
C ILE A 28 2.97 -16.17 -5.22
N THR A 29 3.05 -15.26 -4.28
CA THR A 29 2.02 -14.28 -4.03
C THR A 29 2.65 -12.91 -4.06
N LEU A 30 2.01 -11.98 -4.76
CA LEU A 30 2.32 -10.57 -4.69
C LEU A 30 1.15 -9.86 -3.99
N PRO A 31 1.11 -9.87 -2.64
CA PRO A 31 0.15 -9.08 -1.90
C PRO A 31 0.37 -7.59 -2.11
N ILE A 32 -0.74 -6.88 -2.30
CA ILE A 32 -0.79 -5.42 -2.31
C ILE A 32 -1.54 -4.96 -1.07
N ILE A 33 -0.89 -4.10 -0.29
CA ILE A 33 -1.51 -3.30 0.77
C ILE A 33 -1.80 -1.91 0.24
N GLY A 34 -3.05 -1.49 0.34
CA GLY A 34 -3.52 -0.17 0.00
C GLY A 34 -3.96 0.58 1.25
N GLN A 35 -3.59 1.85 1.35
CA GLN A 35 -4.01 2.78 2.40
C GLN A 35 -4.52 4.07 1.75
N LYS A 36 -5.52 4.73 2.36
CA LYS A 36 -6.14 5.92 1.77
C LYS A 36 -6.61 6.89 2.85
N LEU A 37 -6.12 8.12 2.81
CA LEU A 37 -6.66 9.25 3.60
C LEU A 37 -7.41 10.19 2.68
N ARG A 38 -8.75 10.17 2.78
CA ARG A 38 -9.70 10.92 1.94
C ARG A 38 -9.55 10.62 0.44
N LYS A 39 -8.54 11.22 -0.18
CA LYS A 39 -8.30 11.32 -1.61
C LYS A 39 -6.83 11.08 -1.98
N ASP A 40 -5.93 10.95 -1.00
CA ASP A 40 -4.57 10.43 -1.21
C ASP A 40 -4.58 8.91 -1.00
N GLU A 41 -4.47 8.17 -2.09
CA GLU A 41 -4.30 6.71 -2.11
C GLU A 41 -2.81 6.35 -2.11
N ARG A 42 -2.44 5.27 -1.43
CA ARG A 42 -1.09 4.67 -1.46
C ARG A 42 -1.18 3.17 -1.52
N GLY A 43 -0.28 2.54 -2.27
CA GLY A 43 -0.24 1.09 -2.48
C GLY A 43 1.19 0.57 -2.41
N PHE A 44 1.37 -0.55 -1.72
CA PHE A 44 2.66 -1.20 -1.51
C PHE A 44 2.56 -2.69 -1.81
N PHE A 45 3.53 -3.21 -2.58
CA PHE A 45 3.77 -4.65 -2.63
C PHE A 45 4.50 -5.08 -1.36
N VAL A 46 3.96 -6.06 -0.65
CA VAL A 46 4.57 -6.60 0.59
C VAL A 46 4.79 -8.09 0.53
N PRO A 47 5.86 -8.62 1.14
CA PRO A 47 6.13 -10.06 1.16
C PRO A 47 5.03 -10.85 1.87
N ASN A 48 4.44 -10.26 2.93
CA ASN A 48 3.33 -10.87 3.65
C ASN A 48 2.33 -9.81 4.13
N SER A 49 1.13 -9.80 3.57
CA SER A 49 0.08 -8.84 3.96
C SER A 49 -0.73 -9.28 5.19
N ARG A 50 -0.36 -10.38 5.85
CA ARG A 50 -1.10 -10.93 7.00
C ARG A 50 -0.41 -10.62 8.33
N THR A 51 0.72 -9.93 8.33
CA THR A 51 1.44 -9.58 9.55
C THR A 51 1.00 -8.21 10.03
N ALA A 52 0.56 -8.14 11.28
CA ALA A 52 0.23 -6.86 11.91
C ALA A 52 1.43 -5.92 11.97
N ALA A 53 2.63 -6.48 12.09
CA ALA A 53 3.88 -5.74 12.06
C ALA A 53 4.10 -4.99 10.74
N ALA A 54 3.98 -5.67 9.58
CA ALA A 54 4.14 -5.01 8.28
C ALA A 54 3.11 -3.88 8.08
N ILE A 55 1.86 -4.11 8.50
CA ILE A 55 0.79 -3.11 8.39
C ILE A 55 1.06 -1.92 9.33
N GLY A 56 1.47 -2.16 10.57
CA GLY A 56 1.89 -1.11 11.50
C GLY A 56 3.07 -0.30 10.95
N HIS A 57 4.02 -0.98 10.30
CA HIS A 57 5.12 -0.33 9.61
C HIS A 57 4.65 0.61 8.50
N LEU A 58 3.90 0.08 7.54
CA LEU A 58 3.35 0.88 6.45
C LEU A 58 2.41 2.01 6.91
N PHE A 59 1.71 1.83 8.03
CA PHE A 59 0.83 2.87 8.54
C PHE A 59 1.59 4.06 9.11
N LEU A 60 2.75 3.88 9.75
CA LEU A 60 3.57 5.04 10.11
C LEU A 60 4.21 5.70 8.89
N ASP A 61 4.64 4.94 7.86
CA ASP A 61 5.13 5.53 6.59
C ASP A 61 4.04 6.44 5.96
N PHE A 62 2.79 6.01 6.09
CA PHE A 62 1.64 6.76 5.62
C PHE A 62 1.40 8.03 6.44
N ILE A 63 1.47 7.94 7.77
CA ILE A 63 1.29 9.09 8.67
C ILE A 63 2.40 10.12 8.48
N GLU A 64 3.65 9.68 8.40
CA GLU A 64 4.81 10.53 8.10
C GLU A 64 4.58 11.31 6.81
N ALA A 65 4.22 10.61 5.73
CA ALA A 65 4.07 11.25 4.45
C ALA A 65 2.79 12.08 4.28
N THR A 66 1.80 11.92 5.17
CA THR A 66 0.57 12.74 5.18
C THR A 66 0.55 13.78 6.30
N GLY A 67 1.49 13.74 7.25
CA GLY A 67 1.59 14.65 8.40
C GLY A 67 0.48 14.50 9.45
N GLY A 68 -0.28 13.39 9.43
CA GLY A 68 -1.34 13.18 10.42
C GLY A 68 -2.28 12.02 10.16
N ILE A 69 -3.22 11.83 11.08
CA ILE A 69 -4.22 10.76 11.04
C ILE A 69 -5.64 11.28 10.80
N SER A 70 -6.55 10.38 10.47
CA SER A 70 -7.99 10.68 10.39
C SER A 70 -8.64 10.75 11.78
N ILE A 71 -9.81 11.39 11.89
CA ILE A 71 -10.64 11.30 13.11
C ILE A 71 -11.08 9.85 13.38
N GLN A 72 -11.49 9.13 12.35
CA GLN A 72 -12.01 7.78 12.43
C GLN A 72 -11.43 6.94 11.30
N MET A 73 -10.90 5.79 11.67
CA MET A 73 -10.61 4.73 10.74
C MET A 73 -11.83 3.82 10.56
N THR A 74 -11.92 3.19 9.42
CA THR A 74 -12.85 2.15 8.99
C THR A 74 -11.94 1.02 8.56
N MET A 75 -12.22 -0.23 8.88
CA MET A 75 -11.35 -1.33 8.47
C MET A 75 -12.16 -2.56 8.22
N ASP A 76 -11.67 -3.43 7.35
CA ASP A 76 -12.17 -4.78 7.30
C ASP A 76 -11.74 -5.50 8.59
N LYS A 77 -12.62 -6.34 9.13
CA LYS A 77 -12.29 -7.14 10.31
C LYS A 77 -11.24 -8.20 9.94
N GLY A 78 -9.98 -7.97 10.32
CA GLY A 78 -8.86 -8.89 10.15
C GLY A 78 -8.04 -9.01 11.44
N SER A 79 -7.24 -10.07 11.57
CA SER A 79 -6.29 -10.23 12.70
C SER A 79 -5.05 -9.34 12.53
N GLU A 80 -4.80 -8.89 11.31
CA GLU A 80 -3.63 -8.16 10.88
C GLU A 80 -3.70 -6.65 11.19
N ILE A 81 -4.81 -6.14 11.73
CA ILE A 81 -5.02 -4.71 11.97
C ILE A 81 -4.58 -4.22 13.36
N GLY A 82 -4.07 -5.11 14.22
CA GLY A 82 -3.83 -4.84 15.65
C GLY A 82 -2.97 -3.60 15.89
N TRP A 83 -1.77 -3.55 15.30
CA TRP A 83 -0.88 -2.39 15.44
C TRP A 83 -1.44 -1.13 14.82
N GLN A 84 -2.17 -1.24 13.71
CA GLN A 84 -2.79 -0.08 13.08
C GLN A 84 -3.83 0.57 14.00
N TYR A 85 -4.63 -0.24 14.69
CA TYR A 85 -5.57 0.22 15.71
C TYR A 85 -4.83 0.92 16.86
N VAL A 86 -3.81 0.28 17.42
CA VAL A 86 -3.02 0.83 18.55
C VAL A 86 -2.41 2.18 18.21
N ILE A 87 -1.80 2.31 17.03
CA ILE A 87 -1.19 3.57 16.57
C ILE A 87 -2.24 4.67 16.47
N GLN A 88 -3.38 4.38 15.81
CA GLN A 88 -4.46 5.35 15.65
C GLN A 88 -5.04 5.77 17.00
N ASP A 89 -5.30 4.82 17.89
CA ASP A 89 -5.86 5.04 19.21
C ASP A 89 -4.94 5.93 20.07
N THR A 90 -3.66 5.59 20.07
CA THR A 90 -2.62 6.35 20.77
C THR A 90 -2.58 7.79 20.26
N PHE A 91 -2.35 7.99 18.97
CA PHE A 91 -2.23 9.34 18.41
C PHE A 91 -3.52 10.15 18.53
N ARG A 92 -4.69 9.52 18.38
CA ARG A 92 -5.94 10.24 18.55
C ARG A 92 -6.16 10.68 19.99
N THR A 93 -5.90 9.80 20.95
CA THR A 93 -6.04 10.11 22.39
C THR A 93 -5.06 11.21 22.80
N THR A 94 -3.85 11.20 22.25
CA THR A 94 -2.81 12.21 22.56
C THR A 94 -3.07 13.56 21.89
N PHE A 95 -3.39 13.58 20.59
CA PHE A 95 -3.42 14.82 19.80
C PHE A 95 -4.83 15.36 19.52
N ALA A 96 -5.87 14.61 19.87
CA ALA A 96 -7.27 15.04 19.77
C ALA A 96 -8.14 14.47 20.90
N PRO A 97 -7.78 14.71 22.18
CA PRO A 97 -8.50 14.17 23.34
C PRO A 97 -9.96 14.62 23.41
N ASP A 98 -10.29 15.77 22.82
CA ASP A 98 -11.65 16.34 22.85
C ASP A 98 -12.63 15.61 21.92
N ILE A 99 -12.17 14.69 21.06
CA ILE A 99 -13.05 13.94 20.16
C ILE A 99 -13.63 12.74 20.88
N ASP A 100 -14.91 12.85 21.22
CA ASP A 100 -15.69 11.80 21.86
C ASP A 100 -15.62 10.45 21.11
N PRO A 101 -15.09 9.38 21.73
CA PRO A 101 -14.99 8.06 21.14
C PRO A 101 -16.34 7.33 20.99
N GLU A 102 -17.38 7.72 21.73
CA GLU A 102 -18.72 7.14 21.59
C GLU A 102 -19.42 7.66 20.32
N VAL A 103 -19.26 8.96 20.04
CA VAL A 103 -19.83 9.59 18.84
C VAL A 103 -19.00 9.25 17.60
N TYR A 104 -17.68 9.36 17.72
CA TYR A 104 -16.73 9.04 16.65
C TYR A 104 -15.80 7.93 17.15
N PRO A 105 -16.10 6.63 16.96
CA PRO A 105 -15.15 5.59 17.35
C PRO A 105 -13.83 5.72 16.59
N VAL A 106 -12.73 5.35 17.24
CA VAL A 106 -11.36 5.37 16.70
C VAL A 106 -11.27 4.54 15.42
N CYS A 107 -11.86 3.35 15.46
CA CYS A 107 -11.96 2.45 14.33
C CYS A 107 -13.37 1.86 14.19
N ARG A 108 -13.85 1.75 12.95
CA ARG A 108 -15.10 1.08 12.57
C ARG A 108 -14.80 -0.17 11.77
N LEU A 109 -14.96 -1.32 12.41
CA LEU A 109 -14.82 -2.60 11.73
C LEU A 109 -16.07 -2.89 10.91
N ILE A 110 -15.88 -3.08 9.61
CA ILE A 110 -16.93 -3.44 8.65
C ILE A 110 -16.59 -4.78 7.98
N LYS A 111 -17.59 -5.41 7.37
CA LYS A 111 -17.34 -6.56 6.49
C LYS A 111 -16.73 -6.04 5.18
N SER A 112 -15.78 -6.78 4.61
CA SER A 112 -15.11 -6.42 3.36
C SER A 112 -16.06 -6.09 2.21
N VAL A 113 -17.15 -6.85 2.08
CA VAL A 113 -18.22 -6.64 1.08
C VAL A 113 -18.94 -5.29 1.21
N HIS A 114 -18.82 -4.62 2.36
CA HIS A 114 -19.39 -3.30 2.61
C HIS A 114 -18.35 -2.18 2.51
N ASN A 115 -17.08 -2.52 2.26
CA ASN A 115 -16.02 -1.55 2.06
C ASN A 115 -15.98 -1.07 0.61
N THR A 116 -17.00 -0.31 0.21
CA THR A 116 -17.20 0.15 -1.17
C THR A 116 -16.00 0.93 -1.73
N ILE A 117 -15.23 1.62 -0.89
CA ILE A 117 -14.04 2.36 -1.31
C ILE A 117 -12.95 1.38 -1.77
N ILE A 118 -12.73 0.29 -1.00
CA ILE A 118 -11.77 -0.75 -1.35
C ILE A 118 -12.22 -1.53 -2.58
N GLU A 119 -13.49 -1.89 -2.66
CA GLU A 119 -14.02 -2.62 -3.82
C GLU A 119 -13.89 -1.80 -5.11
N ALA A 120 -14.14 -0.48 -5.04
CA ALA A 120 -13.91 0.42 -6.17
C ALA A 120 -12.42 0.47 -6.55
N PHE A 121 -11.50 0.59 -5.59
CA PHE A 121 -10.06 0.58 -5.87
C PHE A 121 -9.62 -0.73 -6.52
N ARG A 122 -10.01 -1.89 -5.97
CA ARG A 122 -9.70 -3.22 -6.52
C ARG A 122 -10.20 -3.37 -7.96
N HIS A 123 -11.40 -2.87 -8.24
CA HIS A 123 -11.98 -2.86 -9.58
C HIS A 123 -11.10 -2.05 -10.55
N TRP A 124 -10.77 -0.80 -10.21
CA TRP A 124 -9.93 0.06 -11.06
C TRP A 124 -8.52 -0.50 -11.23
N LEU A 125 -7.91 -1.00 -10.17
CA LEU A 125 -6.58 -1.60 -10.24
C LEU A 125 -6.58 -2.80 -11.19
N LYS A 126 -7.59 -3.68 -11.09
CA LYS A 126 -7.72 -4.85 -11.98
C LYS A 126 -7.90 -4.45 -13.43
N ASP A 127 -8.77 -3.47 -13.69
CA ASP A 127 -9.14 -3.08 -15.05
C ASP A 127 -8.09 -2.21 -15.74
N LYS A 128 -7.36 -1.37 -15.01
CA LYS A 128 -6.35 -0.46 -15.57
C LYS A 128 -4.95 -1.02 -15.57
N LEU A 129 -4.62 -1.90 -14.62
CA LEU A 129 -3.25 -2.37 -14.43
C LEU A 129 -3.14 -3.91 -14.35
N GLY A 130 -3.99 -4.55 -13.57
CA GLY A 130 -3.82 -5.94 -13.14
C GLY A 130 -3.89 -6.99 -14.26
N ARG A 131 -4.67 -6.76 -15.32
CA ARG A 131 -4.75 -7.72 -16.46
C ARG A 131 -3.43 -7.82 -17.21
N ASN A 132 -2.84 -6.67 -17.56
CA ASN A 132 -1.59 -6.61 -18.31
C ASN A 132 -0.40 -7.14 -17.48
N LEU A 133 -0.32 -6.76 -16.20
CA LEU A 133 0.76 -7.24 -15.32
C LEU A 133 0.75 -8.76 -15.17
N LYS A 134 -0.44 -9.35 -15.02
CA LYS A 134 -0.58 -10.80 -14.90
C LYS A 134 -0.08 -11.51 -16.16
N GLU A 135 -0.34 -10.96 -17.34
CA GLU A 135 0.14 -11.54 -18.60
C GLU A 135 1.66 -11.55 -18.67
N PHE A 136 2.33 -10.42 -18.39
CA PHE A 136 3.79 -10.35 -18.34
C PHE A 136 4.39 -11.35 -17.37
N ILE A 137 3.84 -11.45 -16.15
CA ILE A 137 4.34 -12.38 -15.13
C ILE A 137 4.14 -13.84 -15.58
N LEU A 138 3.03 -14.18 -16.25
CA LEU A 138 2.76 -15.55 -16.68
C LEU A 138 3.61 -16.04 -17.86
N ILE A 139 4.30 -15.14 -18.59
CA ILE A 139 5.23 -15.52 -19.67
C ILE A 139 6.33 -16.44 -19.12
N GLY A 140 6.98 -16.08 -18.01
CA GLY A 140 8.03 -16.90 -17.40
C GLY A 140 7.58 -18.32 -17.03
N LYS A 141 6.29 -18.53 -16.73
CA LYS A 141 5.71 -19.87 -16.53
C LYS A 141 5.63 -20.64 -17.83
N ARG A 142 5.04 -20.00 -18.83
CA ARG A 142 4.68 -20.60 -20.11
C ARG A 142 5.92 -21.06 -20.84
N GLU A 143 6.97 -20.25 -20.74
CA GLU A 143 8.27 -20.47 -21.40
C GLU A 143 9.25 -21.27 -20.53
N ARG A 144 8.85 -21.69 -19.33
CA ARG A 144 9.68 -22.46 -18.37
C ARG A 144 10.99 -21.77 -18.00
N ILE A 145 11.01 -20.44 -18.01
CA ILE A 145 12.14 -19.60 -17.58
C ILE A 145 12.25 -19.61 -16.05
N PHE A 146 11.11 -19.64 -15.38
CA PHE A 146 11.00 -19.52 -13.93
C PHE A 146 10.53 -20.84 -13.31
N SER A 147 11.21 -21.27 -12.25
CA SER A 147 10.81 -22.42 -11.42
C SER A 147 10.57 -21.97 -9.98
N PRO A 148 9.36 -22.14 -9.43
CA PRO A 148 9.07 -21.79 -8.04
C PRO A 148 9.75 -22.72 -7.03
N ASP A 149 10.21 -23.89 -7.47
CA ASP A 149 10.87 -24.88 -6.62
C ASP A 149 12.36 -24.58 -6.40
N VAL A 150 12.89 -23.57 -7.10
CA VAL A 150 14.28 -23.13 -6.98
C VAL A 150 14.33 -21.82 -6.19
N HIS A 151 14.91 -21.85 -4.99
CA HIS A 151 14.90 -20.70 -4.07
C HIS A 151 15.49 -19.42 -4.68
N PHE A 152 16.64 -19.50 -5.35
CA PHE A 152 17.24 -18.31 -5.96
C PHE A 152 16.42 -17.75 -7.13
N HIS A 153 15.65 -18.59 -7.85
CA HIS A 153 14.72 -18.11 -8.87
C HIS A 153 13.65 -17.22 -8.23
N VAL A 154 13.09 -17.64 -7.09
CA VAL A 154 12.08 -16.87 -6.35
C VAL A 154 12.65 -15.52 -5.90
N SER A 155 13.84 -15.52 -5.30
CA SER A 155 14.51 -14.29 -4.86
C SER A 155 14.84 -13.37 -6.03
N LEU A 156 15.38 -13.91 -7.14
CA LEU A 156 15.67 -13.13 -8.35
C LEU A 156 14.41 -12.56 -8.99
N PHE A 157 13.33 -13.35 -8.99
CA PHE A 157 12.03 -12.90 -9.48
C PHE A 157 11.56 -11.69 -8.67
N TYR A 158 11.60 -11.75 -7.34
CA TYR A 158 11.20 -10.60 -6.53
C TYR A 158 12.12 -9.41 -6.72
N TRP A 159 13.44 -9.62 -6.80
CA TRP A 159 14.43 -8.56 -7.03
C TRP A 159 14.16 -7.80 -8.33
N ILE A 160 13.81 -8.50 -9.42
CA ILE A 160 13.48 -7.89 -10.71
C ILE A 160 12.06 -7.30 -10.72
N PHE A 161 11.05 -8.09 -10.37
CA PHE A 161 9.67 -7.74 -10.63
C PHE A 161 9.06 -6.83 -9.57
N VAL A 162 9.41 -6.96 -8.29
CA VAL A 162 8.79 -6.12 -7.24
C VAL A 162 9.01 -4.62 -7.52
N PRO A 163 10.22 -4.13 -7.82
CA PRO A 163 10.42 -2.71 -8.14
C PRO A 163 9.65 -2.26 -9.37
N LEU A 164 9.60 -3.09 -10.44
CA LEU A 164 8.86 -2.77 -11.67
C LEU A 164 7.35 -2.68 -11.42
N LEU A 165 6.81 -3.62 -10.65
CA LEU A 165 5.40 -3.67 -10.30
C LEU A 165 5.03 -2.52 -9.36
N GLN A 166 5.90 -2.20 -8.39
CA GLN A 166 5.73 -1.06 -7.50
C GLN A 166 5.70 0.25 -8.29
N ALA A 167 6.60 0.44 -9.26
CA ALA A 167 6.58 1.61 -10.14
C ALA A 167 5.25 1.73 -10.92
N LYS A 168 4.70 0.61 -11.40
CA LYS A 168 3.38 0.61 -12.05
C LYS A 168 2.22 0.89 -11.09
N LEU A 169 2.32 0.43 -9.85
CA LEU A 169 1.35 0.77 -8.81
C LEU A 169 1.42 2.26 -8.45
N ASP A 170 2.62 2.85 -8.44
CA ASP A 170 2.82 4.29 -8.22
C ASP A 170 2.31 5.14 -9.39
N GLU A 171 2.50 4.70 -10.65
CA GLU A 171 1.86 5.33 -11.81
C GLU A 171 0.33 5.31 -11.70
N PHE A 172 -0.24 4.16 -11.32
CA PHE A 172 -1.68 4.01 -11.11
C PHE A 172 -2.20 4.91 -9.98
N ARG A 173 -1.45 4.97 -8.87
CA ARG A 173 -1.73 5.86 -7.73
C ARG A 173 -1.75 7.33 -8.15
N LEU A 174 -0.74 7.76 -8.91
CA LEU A 174 -0.67 9.12 -9.44
C LEU A 174 -1.89 9.41 -10.33
N TRP A 175 -2.26 8.48 -11.20
CA TRP A 175 -3.46 8.61 -12.01
C TRP A 175 -4.73 8.73 -11.16
N CYS A 176 -4.94 7.86 -10.17
CA CYS A 176 -6.06 7.92 -9.22
C CYS A 176 -6.17 9.28 -8.54
N ASN A 177 -5.03 9.83 -8.08
CA ASN A 177 -5.00 11.07 -7.33
C ASN A 177 -5.20 12.31 -8.23
N HIS A 178 -4.83 12.25 -9.51
CA HIS A 178 -4.84 13.40 -10.42
C HIS A 178 -5.94 13.38 -11.49
N HIS A 179 -6.62 12.25 -11.72
CA HIS A 179 -7.73 12.24 -12.67
C HIS A 179 -8.94 12.97 -12.10
N ARG A 180 -9.67 13.70 -12.95
CA ARG A 180 -10.94 14.31 -12.54
C ARG A 180 -11.98 13.23 -12.29
N VAL A 181 -12.59 13.23 -11.11
CA VAL A 181 -13.70 12.32 -10.78
C VAL A 181 -14.98 12.84 -11.43
N ARG A 182 -15.82 11.94 -11.95
CA ARG A 182 -17.13 12.28 -12.52
C ARG A 182 -18.01 13.00 -11.50
N VAL A 183 -18.82 13.95 -11.96
CA VAL A 183 -19.87 14.59 -11.16
C VAL A 183 -20.96 13.58 -10.82
N GLN A 184 -21.33 13.51 -9.54
CA GLN A 184 -22.42 12.69 -9.01
C GLN A 184 -23.38 13.61 -8.27
N ILE A 185 -24.50 13.94 -8.92
CA ILE A 185 -25.47 14.95 -8.42
C ILE A 185 -26.19 14.46 -7.16
N GLU A 186 -26.44 13.17 -7.05
CA GLU A 186 -27.13 12.56 -5.91
C GLU A 186 -26.24 12.36 -4.67
N LYS A 187 -24.95 12.73 -4.75
CA LYS A 187 -24.00 12.50 -3.67
C LYS A 187 -23.85 13.74 -2.79
N ASN A 188 -24.06 13.58 -1.50
CA ASN A 188 -23.84 14.64 -0.49
C ASN A 188 -22.38 15.09 -0.38
N MET A 189 -21.43 14.28 -0.86
CA MET A 189 -20.01 14.61 -0.85
C MET A 189 -19.59 15.28 -2.17
N PRO A 190 -18.61 16.20 -2.15
CA PRO A 190 -18.11 16.84 -3.36
C PRO A 190 -17.73 15.81 -4.44
N SER A 191 -18.03 16.13 -5.69
CA SER A 191 -17.70 15.34 -6.89
C SER A 191 -17.25 16.28 -8.01
N GLY A 192 -16.84 15.78 -9.17
CA GLY A 192 -16.42 16.64 -10.30
C GLY A 192 -15.01 17.25 -10.18
N HIS A 193 -14.23 16.89 -9.16
CA HIS A 193 -12.94 17.49 -8.85
C HIS A 193 -11.78 16.50 -9.02
N VAL A 194 -10.55 17.04 -9.00
CA VAL A 194 -9.32 16.25 -8.90
C VAL A 194 -9.09 15.89 -7.42
N PRO A 195 -8.94 14.60 -7.06
CA PRO A 195 -8.76 14.14 -5.69
C PRO A 195 -7.66 14.86 -4.93
N ALA A 196 -6.46 15.00 -5.51
CA ALA A 196 -5.33 15.68 -4.89
C ALA A 196 -5.62 17.16 -4.59
N ASP A 197 -6.35 17.85 -5.47
CA ASP A 197 -6.72 19.26 -5.27
C ASP A 197 -7.74 19.41 -4.13
N ALA A 198 -8.76 18.54 -4.07
CA ALA A 198 -9.70 18.54 -2.97
C ALA A 198 -9.08 18.10 -1.63
N PHE A 199 -8.01 17.32 -1.67
CA PHE A 199 -7.23 16.97 -0.49
C PHE A 199 -6.44 18.16 0.04
N ALA A 200 -5.72 18.86 -0.84
CA ALA A 200 -4.89 20.01 -0.47
C ALA A 200 -5.72 21.25 -0.09
N HIS A 201 -6.86 21.46 -0.77
CA HIS A 201 -7.69 22.65 -0.64
C HIS A 201 -9.16 22.32 -0.33
N PRO A 202 -9.47 21.62 0.78
CA PRO A 202 -10.82 21.14 1.06
C PRO A 202 -11.86 22.28 1.08
N LYS A 203 -11.47 23.49 1.51
CA LYS A 203 -12.32 24.68 1.55
C LYS A 203 -12.86 25.09 0.17
N ASN A 204 -12.09 24.89 -0.89
CA ASN A 204 -12.51 25.21 -2.27
C ASN A 204 -13.67 24.32 -2.74
N PHE A 205 -13.91 23.21 -2.04
CA PHE A 205 -14.94 22.23 -2.35
C PHE A 205 -16.00 22.12 -1.24
N GLY A 206 -16.11 23.15 -0.37
CA GLY A 206 -17.07 23.17 0.75
C GLY A 206 -16.74 22.20 1.88
N GLY A 207 -15.52 21.66 1.90
CA GLY A 207 -15.02 20.78 2.96
C GLY A 207 -14.18 21.53 4.00
N ILE A 208 -13.89 20.84 5.10
CA ILE A 208 -12.94 21.27 6.12
C ILE A 208 -11.78 20.26 6.19
N ASP A 209 -10.61 20.69 6.65
CA ASP A 209 -9.55 19.74 6.99
C ASP A 209 -9.87 19.11 8.36
N CYS A 210 -9.91 17.78 8.41
CA CYS A 210 -10.18 16.99 9.62
C CYS A 210 -9.00 16.09 9.96
N ARG A 211 -7.82 16.35 9.39
CA ARG A 211 -6.60 15.65 9.76
C ARG A 211 -6.21 16.08 11.18
N ILE A 212 -5.98 15.10 12.04
CA ILE A 212 -5.32 15.31 13.33
C ILE A 212 -3.83 15.35 13.02
N SER A 213 -3.19 16.50 13.22
CA SER A 213 -1.76 16.64 12.97
C SER A 213 -0.96 15.84 13.99
N VAL A 214 0.00 15.06 13.51
CA VAL A 214 0.90 14.27 14.35
C VAL A 214 2.32 14.79 14.15
N PRO A 215 3.01 15.26 15.21
CA PRO A 215 4.40 15.68 15.11
C PRO A 215 5.31 14.52 14.69
N GLN A 216 6.32 14.81 13.87
CA GLN A 216 7.27 13.79 13.40
C GLN A 216 7.94 13.05 14.57
N ALA A 217 8.33 13.75 15.64
CA ALA A 217 8.93 13.13 16.82
C ALA A 217 8.03 12.03 17.43
N ALA A 218 6.71 12.21 17.43
CA ALA A 218 5.79 11.19 17.94
C ALA A 218 5.67 9.99 16.98
N VAL A 219 5.84 10.22 15.66
CA VAL A 219 5.93 9.14 14.68
C VAL A 219 7.21 8.34 14.88
N ASP A 220 8.34 9.02 15.12
CA ASP A 220 9.64 8.41 15.37
C ASP A 220 9.64 7.58 16.67
N ASP A 221 9.07 8.12 17.76
CA ASP A 221 8.93 7.41 19.03
C ASP A 221 8.04 6.15 18.88
N MET A 222 6.92 6.27 18.17
CA MET A 222 6.03 5.14 17.88
C MET A 222 6.71 4.11 16.93
N ARG A 223 7.56 4.58 16.02
CA ARG A 223 8.34 3.72 15.13
C ARG A 223 9.35 2.91 15.93
N GLN A 224 10.05 3.55 16.85
CA GLN A 224 11.01 2.89 17.74
C GLN A 224 10.31 1.83 18.59
N MET A 225 9.21 2.18 19.27
CA MET A 225 8.42 1.24 20.07
C MET A 225 7.98 0.03 19.23
N LEU A 226 7.43 0.26 18.04
CA LEU A 226 7.02 -0.84 17.17
C LEU A 226 8.23 -1.72 16.79
N THR A 227 9.38 -1.12 16.49
CA THR A 227 10.58 -1.88 16.15
C THR A 227 11.13 -2.71 17.30
N GLU A 228 11.05 -2.21 18.53
CA GLU A 228 11.43 -2.97 19.73
C GLU A 228 10.50 -4.18 19.95
N GLU A 229 9.20 -4.01 19.71
CA GLU A 229 8.18 -5.03 19.95
C GLU A 229 8.11 -6.11 18.87
N VAL A 230 8.22 -5.73 17.59
CA VAL A 230 8.02 -6.67 16.48
C VAL A 230 9.19 -6.79 15.51
N GLY A 231 10.26 -6.02 15.68
CA GLY A 231 11.40 -5.99 14.77
C GLY A 231 11.33 -4.85 13.75
N SER A 232 12.41 -4.64 13.00
CA SER A 232 12.54 -3.49 12.09
C SER A 232 11.56 -3.55 10.91
N ARG A 233 11.27 -2.38 10.34
CA ARG A 233 10.48 -2.24 9.12
C ARG A 233 11.01 -3.13 8.00
N GLU A 234 12.33 -3.14 7.80
CA GLU A 234 13.02 -3.87 6.76
C GLU A 234 12.81 -5.39 6.94
N SER A 235 12.83 -5.89 8.17
CA SER A 235 12.62 -7.31 8.46
C SER A 235 11.23 -7.81 8.02
N HIS A 236 10.23 -6.93 8.02
CA HIS A 236 8.85 -7.26 7.64
C HIS A 236 8.52 -6.98 6.17
N LEU A 237 9.29 -6.13 5.51
CA LEU A 237 9.02 -5.67 4.14
C LEU A 237 10.02 -6.19 3.09
N SER A 238 11.09 -6.86 3.52
CA SER A 238 12.08 -7.45 2.61
C SER A 238 11.56 -8.71 1.91
N TRP A 239 11.80 -8.80 0.60
CA TRP A 239 11.38 -9.93 -0.24
C TRP A 239 12.45 -11.00 -0.42
N PHE A 240 13.69 -10.65 -0.11
CA PHE A 240 14.89 -11.47 -0.23
C PHE A 240 15.90 -10.98 0.82
N SER A 241 16.92 -11.79 1.11
CA SER A 241 17.95 -11.43 2.08
C SER A 241 18.88 -10.35 1.53
N LEU A 242 19.60 -9.67 2.43
CA LEU A 242 20.57 -8.65 2.05
C LEU A 242 21.70 -9.26 1.21
N GLU A 243 22.18 -10.45 1.59
CA GLU A 243 23.25 -11.15 0.85
C GLU A 243 22.80 -11.47 -0.58
N PHE A 244 21.54 -11.88 -0.77
CA PHE A 244 21.01 -12.12 -2.09
C PHE A 244 20.88 -10.83 -2.91
N ALA A 245 20.47 -9.72 -2.28
CA ALA A 245 20.36 -8.43 -2.93
C ALA A 245 21.72 -7.96 -3.48
N GLU A 246 22.78 -8.11 -2.68
CA GLU A 246 24.15 -7.77 -3.05
C GLU A 246 24.66 -8.66 -4.19
N LEU A 247 24.42 -9.97 -4.11
CA LEU A 247 24.76 -10.92 -5.19
C LEU A 247 24.04 -10.55 -6.50
N ALA A 248 22.74 -10.29 -6.44
CA ALA A 248 21.94 -9.94 -7.60
C ALA A 248 22.42 -8.61 -8.23
N GLU A 249 22.72 -7.59 -7.42
CA GLU A 249 23.26 -6.32 -7.91
C GLU A 249 24.63 -6.52 -8.58
N GLN A 250 25.54 -7.29 -7.96
CA GLN A 250 26.85 -7.58 -8.55
C GLN A 250 26.73 -8.29 -9.91
N VAL A 251 25.86 -9.30 -10.00
CA VAL A 251 25.61 -10.02 -11.25
C VAL A 251 24.97 -9.09 -12.29
N TYR A 252 24.02 -8.25 -11.88
CA TYR A 252 23.36 -7.28 -12.77
C TYR A 252 24.36 -6.27 -13.35
N LEU A 253 25.31 -5.78 -12.54
CA LEU A 253 26.41 -4.94 -12.98
C LEU A 253 27.36 -5.70 -13.92
N HIS A 254 27.68 -6.95 -13.60
CA HIS A 254 28.58 -7.79 -14.41
C HIS A 254 28.03 -8.05 -15.82
N ILE A 255 26.72 -8.26 -15.98
CA ILE A 255 26.08 -8.43 -17.29
C ILE A 255 25.86 -7.11 -18.04
N GLY A 256 26.41 -6.00 -17.55
CA GLY A 256 26.38 -4.69 -18.22
C GLY A 256 25.14 -3.85 -17.92
N LYS A 257 24.42 -4.13 -16.84
CA LYS A 257 23.26 -3.36 -16.37
C LYS A 257 22.19 -3.14 -17.47
N PRO A 258 21.67 -4.22 -18.08
CA PRO A 258 20.68 -4.11 -19.15
C PRO A 258 19.43 -3.37 -18.68
N THR A 259 18.74 -2.67 -19.58
CA THR A 259 17.52 -1.93 -19.24
C THR A 259 16.46 -2.85 -18.66
N LEU A 260 15.95 -2.52 -17.47
CA LEU A 260 14.88 -3.26 -16.79
C LEU A 260 13.52 -2.61 -17.05
N SER A 261 12.64 -3.33 -17.73
CA SER A 261 11.22 -3.00 -17.92
C SER A 261 10.38 -4.28 -17.88
N LEU A 262 9.05 -4.18 -17.90
CA LEU A 262 8.19 -5.39 -17.93
C LEU A 262 8.43 -6.25 -19.18
N GLU A 263 8.80 -5.62 -20.28
CA GLU A 263 9.09 -6.25 -21.57
C GLU A 263 10.44 -6.97 -21.57
N THR A 264 11.43 -6.43 -20.86
CA THR A 264 12.80 -6.99 -20.82
C THR A 264 13.06 -7.86 -19.59
N ALA A 265 12.21 -7.81 -18.57
CA ALA A 265 12.41 -8.43 -17.26
C ALA A 265 12.78 -9.91 -17.33
N TRP A 266 12.10 -10.70 -18.16
CA TRP A 266 12.41 -12.12 -18.32
C TRP A 266 13.73 -12.37 -19.06
N GLY A 267 14.07 -11.54 -20.03
CA GLY A 267 15.36 -11.62 -20.71
C GLY A 267 16.53 -11.30 -19.77
N VAL A 268 16.35 -10.32 -18.88
CA VAL A 268 17.34 -10.01 -17.83
C VAL A 268 17.39 -11.13 -16.78
N PHE A 269 16.23 -11.68 -16.38
CA PHE A 269 16.16 -12.84 -15.48
C PHE A 269 17.00 -14.00 -16.00
N GLN A 270 16.87 -14.36 -17.28
CA GLN A 270 17.65 -15.46 -17.87
C GLN A 270 19.16 -15.17 -17.88
N GLN A 271 19.56 -13.92 -18.19
CA GLN A 271 20.96 -13.51 -18.20
C GLN A 271 21.59 -13.57 -16.81
N MET A 272 20.82 -13.22 -15.76
CA MET A 272 21.29 -13.25 -14.37
C MET A 272 21.22 -14.63 -13.74
N ALA A 273 20.24 -15.46 -14.12
CA ALA A 273 20.00 -16.75 -13.48
C ALA A 273 21.19 -17.70 -13.56
N ARG A 274 21.90 -17.73 -14.69
CA ARG A 274 23.06 -18.62 -14.88
C ARG A 274 24.26 -18.21 -14.00
N PRO A 275 24.77 -16.96 -14.03
CA PRO A 275 25.84 -16.55 -13.12
C PRO A 275 25.48 -16.71 -11.64
N ILE A 276 24.22 -16.49 -11.26
CA ILE A 276 23.77 -16.69 -9.87
C ILE A 276 23.81 -18.18 -9.48
N ALA A 277 23.36 -19.07 -10.37
CA ALA A 277 23.44 -20.51 -10.12
C ALA A 277 24.88 -20.97 -9.93
N ASP A 278 25.80 -20.51 -10.78
CA ASP A 278 27.22 -20.86 -10.72
C ASP A 278 27.87 -20.45 -9.37
N VAL A 279 27.39 -19.36 -8.74
CA VAL A 279 27.90 -18.90 -7.43
C VAL A 279 27.27 -19.66 -6.26
N ILE A 280 26.01 -20.06 -6.36
CA ILE A 280 25.27 -20.72 -5.28
C ILE A 280 25.55 -22.23 -5.22
N GLU A 281 25.95 -22.85 -6.33
CA GLU A 281 26.33 -24.26 -6.40
C GLU A 281 27.80 -24.54 -6.00
N LEU A 282 28.58 -23.50 -5.71
CA LEU A 282 29.95 -23.56 -5.16
C LEU A 282 29.95 -23.57 -3.62
#